data_AF-A0A1X2EN83-F1
#
_entry.id   AF-A0A1X2EN83-F1
#
_cell.length_a   1.000
_cell.length_b   1.000
_cell.length_c   1.000
_cell.angle_alpha   90.00
_cell.angle_beta   90.00
_cell.angle_gamma   90.00
#
_symmetry.space_group_name_H-M   'P 1'
#
loop_
_entity.id
_entity.type
_entity.pdbx_description
1 polymer ?
#
loop_
_entity_poly.entity_id
_entity_poly.type
_entity_poly.pdbx_seq_one_letter_code
_entity_poly.pdbx_strand_id
1 'polypeptide(L)' 'MYRLLAGPTTLDRLVAVDTLVAMAMCGIGTLAAATGDTTVTYSLAALALISFVGSVSVARFRVPDKRREP' A
#
# COMPACT_ATOMS: atom_id res chain seq x y z
N MET A 1 -0.93 7.44 -8.53
CA MET A 1 -0.65 6.64 -9.75
C MET A 1 0.60 7.10 -10.50
N TYR A 2 0.83 8.41 -10.70
CA TYR A 2 2.03 8.92 -11.38
C TYR A 2 3.37 8.47 -10.75
N ARG A 3 3.48 8.45 -9.41
CA ARG A 3 4.68 7.94 -8.70
C ARG A 3 4.92 6.43 -8.82
N LEU A 4 3.87 5.63 -9.04
CA LEU A 4 3.98 4.17 -9.19
C LEU A 4 4.67 3.79 -10.51
N LEU A 5 4.47 4.60 -11.55
CA LEU A 5 5.02 4.38 -12.90
C LEU A 5 6.36 5.10 -13.11
N ALA A 6 6.51 6.33 -12.62
CA ALA A 6 7.69 7.17 -12.90
C ALA A 6 8.76 7.18 -11.78
N GLY A 7 8.54 6.50 -10.66
CA GLY A 7 9.50 6.48 -9.54
C GLY A 7 10.83 5.82 -9.92
N PRO A 8 11.98 6.51 -9.84
CA PRO A 8 13.31 5.97 -10.19
C PRO A 8 13.85 4.98 -9.15
N THR A 9 13.15 4.79 -8.02
CA THR A 9 13.55 3.84 -6.97
C THR A 9 12.38 2.94 -6.60
N THR A 10 12.67 1.66 -6.29
CA THR A 10 11.68 0.67 -5.84
C THR A 10 10.98 1.08 -4.55
N LEU A 11 11.61 1.92 -3.72
CA LEU A 11 11.04 2.43 -2.47
C LEU A 11 9.96 3.48 -2.73
N ASP A 12 10.13 4.35 -3.73
CA ASP A 12 9.11 5.35 -4.08
C ASP A 12 7.85 4.69 -4.64
N ARG A 13 8.02 3.63 -5.44
CA ARG A 13 6.91 2.79 -5.91
C ARG A 13 6.20 2.07 -4.78
N LEU A 14 6.94 1.57 -3.78
CA LEU A 14 6.38 0.90 -2.61
C LEU A 14 5.48 1.84 -1.79
N VAL A 15 5.99 3.04 -1.49
CA VAL A 15 5.24 4.09 -0.79
C VAL A 15 3.98 4.48 -1.57
N ALA A 16 4.08 4.54 -2.90
CA ALA A 16 2.93 4.82 -3.75
C ALA A 16 1.86 3.71 -3.71
N VAL A 17 2.24 2.43 -3.54
CA VAL A 17 1.29 1.32 -3.34
C VAL A 17 0.64 1.44 -1.96
N ASP A 18 1.42 1.65 -0.90
CA ASP A 18 0.90 1.73 0.47
C ASP A 18 -0.12 2.86 0.65
N THR A 19 0.18 4.04 0.08
CA THR A 19 -0.75 5.18 0.07
C THR A 19 -2.02 4.92 -0.73
N LEU A 20 -1.96 4.13 -1.82
CA LEU A 20 -3.14 3.73 -2.58
C LEU A 20 -4.05 2.81 -1.74
N VAL A 21 -3.45 1.88 -1.02
CA VAL A 21 -4.17 0.95 -0.14
C VAL A 21 -4.80 1.71 1.05
N ALA A 22 -4.10 2.69 1.63
CA ALA A 22 -4.64 3.56 2.66
C ALA A 22 -5.87 4.36 2.16
N MET A 23 -5.84 4.88 0.92
CA MET A 23 -7.02 5.54 0.34
C MET A 23 -8.19 4.57 0.12
N ALA A 24 -7.92 3.35 -0.32
CA ALA A 24 -8.95 2.32 -0.48
C ALA A 24 -9.60 1.97 0.87
N MET A 25 -8.82 1.88 1.95
CA MET A 25 -9.34 1.68 3.31
C MET A 25 -10.23 2.83 3.76
N CYS A 26 -9.86 4.09 3.48
CA CYS A 26 -10.72 5.23 3.79
C CYS A 26 -12.07 5.14 3.06
N GLY A 27 -12.09 4.71 1.79
CA GLY A 27 -13.33 4.50 1.04
C GLY A 27 -14.22 3.40 1.64
N ILE A 28 -13.61 2.26 1.98
CA ILE A 28 -14.33 1.13 2.61
C ILE A 28 -14.83 1.51 4.01
N GLY A 29 -14.03 2.24 4.80
CA GLY A 29 -14.42 2.75 6.10
C GLY A 29 -15.56 3.75 6.04
N THR A 30 -15.57 4.62 5.01
CA THR A 30 -16.67 5.56 4.77
C THR A 30 -17.95 4.81 4.41
N LEU A 31 -17.87 3.75 3.59
CA LEU A 31 -19.00 2.88 3.28
C LEU A 31 -19.50 2.13 4.52
N ALA A 32 -18.61 1.62 5.36
CA ALA A 32 -18.96 0.94 6.61
C ALA A 32 -19.71 1.91 7.56
N ALA A 33 -19.20 3.13 7.70
CA ALA A 33 -19.84 4.17 8.52
C ALA A 33 -21.20 4.61 7.97
N ALA A 34 -21.36 4.66 6.64
CA ALA A 34 -22.61 5.02 5.98
C ALA A 34 -23.68 3.91 6.08
N THR A 35 -23.25 2.64 6.06
CA THR A 35 -24.17 1.47 6.06
C THR A 35 -24.48 0.97 7.48
N GLY A 36 -23.66 1.32 8.48
CA GLY A 36 -23.80 0.85 9.86
C GLY A 36 -23.48 -0.63 10.07
N ASP A 37 -23.04 -1.33 9.02
CA ASP A 37 -22.73 -2.75 9.05
C ASP A 37 -21.27 -2.95 9.47
N THR A 38 -21.05 -3.51 10.66
CA THR A 38 -19.70 -3.72 11.21
C THR A 38 -18.93 -4.84 10.53
N THR A 39 -19.57 -5.62 9.65
CA THR A 39 -18.94 -6.77 8.96
C THR A 39 -17.76 -6.35 8.08
N VAL A 40 -17.81 -5.14 7.50
CA VAL A 40 -16.71 -4.58 6.68
C VAL A 40 -15.45 -4.27 7.48
N THR A 41 -15.55 -4.18 8.81
CA THR A 41 -14.41 -3.95 9.71
C THR A 41 -13.41 -5.11 9.65
N TYR A 42 -13.89 -6.36 9.48
CA TYR A 42 -13.01 -7.53 9.33
C TYR A 42 -12.17 -7.45 8.05
N SER A 43 -12.77 -7.01 6.94
CA SER A 43 -12.07 -6.81 5.67
C SER A 43 -11.06 -5.67 5.74
N LEU A 44 -11.36 -4.58 6.46
CA LEU A 44 -10.42 -3.48 6.72
C LEU A 44 -9.19 -3.95 7.50
N ALA A 45 -9.38 -4.74 8.56
CA ALA A 45 -8.29 -5.31 9.33
C ALA A 45 -7.41 -6.25 8.47
N ALA A 46 -8.02 -7.11 7.65
CA ALA A 46 -7.29 -7.98 6.74
C ALA A 46 -6.47 -7.18 5.71
N LEU A 47 -7.07 -6.16 5.09
CA LEU A 47 -6.38 -5.28 4.15
C LEU A 47 -5.20 -4.55 4.81
N ALA A 48 -5.34 -4.15 6.08
CA ALA A 48 -4.29 -3.43 6.82
C ALA A 48 -3.07 -4.32 7.04
N LEU A 49 -3.30 -5.56 7.45
CA LEU A 49 -2.26 -6.55 7.61
C LEU A 49 -1.58 -6.88 6.27
N ILE A 50 -2.35 -7.02 5.19
CA ILE A 50 -1.83 -7.31 3.85
C ILE A 50 -0.96 -6.15 3.34
N SER A 51 -1.40 -4.89 3.47
CA SER A 51 -0.62 -3.71 3.04
C SER A 51 0.72 -3.64 3.77
N PHE A 52 0.67 -3.82 5.09
CA PHE A 52 1.85 -3.77 5.94
C PHE A 52 2.84 -4.90 5.60
N VAL A 53 2.36 -6.14 5.53
CA VAL A 53 3.19 -7.30 5.19
C VAL A 53 3.79 -7.17 3.78
N GLY A 54 3.01 -6.68 2.81
CA GLY A 54 3.48 -6.41 1.45
C GLY A 54 4.62 -5.39 1.43
N SER A 55 4.45 -4.27 2.15
CA SER A 55 5.46 -3.22 2.26
C SER A 55 6.77 -3.73 2.89
N VAL A 56 6.68 -4.43 4.03
CA VAL A 56 7.85 -5.00 4.73
C VAL A 56 8.55 -6.07 3.89
N SER A 57 7.79 -6.93 3.21
CA SER A 57 8.36 -7.99 2.38
C SER A 57 9.18 -7.43 1.23
N VAL A 58 8.66 -6.43 0.52
CA VAL A 58 9.42 -5.80 -0.58
C VAL A 58 10.58 -4.99 -0.04
N ALA A 59 10.44 -4.30 1.10
CA ALA A 59 11.56 -3.59 1.73
C ALA A 59 12.71 -4.56 2.11
N ARG A 60 12.38 -5.75 2.60
CA ARG A 60 13.35 -6.78 3.00
C ARG A 60 14.04 -7.44 1.80
N PHE A 61 13.28 -7.77 0.76
CA PHE A 61 13.78 -8.51 -0.41
C PHE A 61 14.20 -7.60 -1.58
N ARG A 62 14.10 -6.28 -1.41
CA ARG A 62 14.63 -5.32 -2.37
C ARG A 62 16.13 -5.52 -2.50
N VAL A 63 16.54 -5.98 -3.68
CA VAL A 63 17.94 -5.87 -4.13
C VAL A 63 18.27 -4.38 -4.25
N PRO A 64 19.37 -3.89 -3.66
CA PRO A 64 19.80 -2.51 -3.86
C PRO A 64 20.06 -2.30 -5.35
N ASP A 65 19.40 -1.31 -5.96
CA ASP A 65 19.72 -0.90 -7.33
C ASP A 65 21.21 -0.54 -7.37
N LYS A 66 21.99 -1.28 -8.17
CA LYS A 66 23.36 -0.89 -8.45
C LYS A 66 23.29 0.46 -9.13
N ARG A 67 23.80 1.50 -8.45
CA ARG A 67 24.13 2.79 -9.07
C ARG A 67 24.92 2.46 -10.34
N ARG A 68 24.31 2.68 -11.50
CA ARG A 68 25.00 2.55 -12.79
C ARG A 68 25.95 3.74 -12.83
N GLU A 69 27.19 3.49 -12.44
CA GLU A 69 28.27 4.46 -12.59
C GLU A 69 28.57 4.61 -14.09
N PRO A 70 28.78 5.84 -14.59
CA PRO A 70 29.09 6.11 -16.00
C PRO A 70 30.46 5.58 -16.41
#